data_AF-A0A249SY58-F1
#
_entry.id   AF-A0A249SY58-F1
#
_cell.length_a   1.000
_cell.length_b   1.000
_cell.length_c   1.000
_cell.angle_alpha   90.00
_cell.angle_beta   90.00
_cell.angle_gamma   90.00
#
_symmetry.space_group_name_H-M   'P 1'
#
loop_
_entity.id
_entity.type
_entity.pdbx_description
1 polymer ?
#
loop_
_entity_poly.entity_id
_entity_poly.type
_entity_poly.pdbx_seq_one_letter_code
_entity_poly.pdbx_strand_id
1 'polypeptide(L)' 'MTFVPEQLLSFSYLSSWSGLPDEPANYLQVTYEVRDLAGATQLTITQSNYNEEKAQHSVGNWEIVVNGLKQLVEV' A
#
# COMPACT_ATOMS: atom_id res chain seq x y z
N MET A 1 3.89 5.52 -12.39
CA MET A 1 4.19 4.21 -11.78
C MET A 1 5.70 4.06 -11.71
N THR A 2 6.20 3.53 -10.61
CA THR A 2 7.63 3.22 -10.40
C THR A 2 7.74 1.74 -10.07
N PHE A 3 8.69 1.04 -10.69
CA PHE A 3 8.93 -0.37 -10.45
C PHE A 3 10.44 -0.63 -10.45
N VAL A 4 10.94 -1.13 -9.33
CA VAL A 4 12.30 -1.63 -9.15
C VAL A 4 12.16 -3.06 -8.61
N PRO A 5 12.60 -4.07 -9.36
CA PRO A 5 12.49 -5.47 -8.96
C PRO A 5 12.99 -5.69 -7.53
N GLU A 6 12.21 -6.44 -6.75
CA GLU A 6 12.53 -6.86 -5.37
C GLU A 6 12.75 -5.72 -4.35
N GLN A 7 12.47 -4.46 -4.74
CA GLN A 7 12.78 -3.29 -3.89
C GLN A 7 11.61 -2.31 -3.79
N LEU A 8 10.99 -1.93 -4.91
CA LEU A 8 10.01 -0.84 -4.92
C LEU A 8 8.92 -1.05 -5.97
N LEU A 9 7.67 -0.89 -5.55
CA LEU A 9 6.52 -0.75 -6.44
C LEU A 9 5.69 0.45 -6.00
N SER A 10 5.46 1.42 -6.89
CA SER A 10 4.60 2.57 -6.62
C SER A 10 3.64 2.85 -7.77
N PHE A 11 2.36 3.05 -7.46
CA PHE A 11 1.34 3.32 -8.46
C PHE A 11 0.25 4.25 -7.92
N SER A 12 -0.43 4.91 -8.86
CA SER A 12 -1.61 5.73 -8.58
C SER A 12 -2.86 4.83 -8.55
N TYR A 13 -3.72 5.06 -7.59
CA TYR A 13 -4.95 4.30 -7.36
C TYR A 13 -6.11 5.27 -7.13
N LEU A 14 -7.14 5.17 -7.97
CA LEU A 14 -8.44 5.78 -7.73
C LEU A 14 -9.39 4.67 -7.31
N SER A 15 -9.97 4.78 -6.11
CA SER A 15 -10.92 3.79 -5.63
C SER A 15 -12.21 3.86 -6.45
N SER A 16 -12.62 2.75 -7.06
CA SER A 16 -13.92 2.64 -7.76
C SER A 16 -15.11 2.91 -6.85
N TRP A 17 -14.92 2.82 -5.52
CA TRP A 17 -15.93 3.07 -4.50
C TRP A 17 -15.97 4.53 -4.04
N SER A 18 -15.02 5.36 -4.47
CA SER A 18 -14.94 6.76 -4.05
C SER A 18 -16.04 7.64 -4.64
N GLY A 19 -16.60 7.25 -5.80
CA GLY A 19 -17.54 8.08 -6.56
C GLY A 19 -16.94 9.40 -7.06
N LEU A 20 -15.61 9.57 -6.95
CA LEU A 20 -14.91 10.78 -7.38
C LEU A 20 -14.63 10.74 -8.89
N PRO A 21 -14.53 11.91 -9.55
CA PRO A 21 -14.16 11.98 -10.96
C PRO A 21 -12.71 11.53 -11.17
N ASP A 22 -12.42 11.06 -12.38
CA ASP A 22 -11.07 10.73 -12.84
C ASP A 22 -10.27 12.03 -13.05
N GLU A 23 -9.74 12.54 -11.94
CA GLU A 23 -8.92 13.75 -11.90
C GLU A 23 -7.66 13.50 -11.06
N PRO A 24 -6.51 14.08 -11.42
CA PRO A 24 -5.24 13.86 -10.72
C PRO A 24 -5.29 14.09 -9.20
N ALA A 25 -6.13 15.02 -8.73
CA ALA A 25 -6.30 15.34 -7.32
C ALA A 25 -6.95 14.20 -6.49
N ASN A 26 -7.67 13.29 -7.15
CA ASN A 26 -8.42 12.21 -6.50
C ASN A 26 -7.63 10.90 -6.40
N TYR A 27 -6.48 10.82 -7.06
CA TYR A 27 -5.64 9.63 -7.01
C TYR A 27 -4.87 9.57 -5.69
N LEU A 28 -4.87 8.37 -5.11
CA LEU A 28 -3.98 7.99 -4.02
C LEU A 28 -2.71 7.45 -4.64
N GLN A 29 -1.57 7.65 -3.99
CA GLN A 29 -0.34 6.96 -4.35
C GLN A 29 -0.10 5.84 -3.35
N VAL A 30 0.02 4.62 -3.84
CA VAL A 30 0.37 3.44 -3.03
C VAL A 30 1.79 3.06 -3.36
N THR A 31 2.61 2.87 -2.33
CA THR A 31 4.02 2.50 -2.46
C THR A 31 4.33 1.31 -1.55
N TYR A 32 4.89 0.26 -2.12
CA TYR A 32 5.45 -0.90 -1.44
C TYR A 32 6.97 -0.82 -1.54
N GLU A 33 7.63 -0.83 -0.40
CA GLU A 33 9.08 -0.90 -0.28
C GLU A 33 9.47 -2.19 0.44
N VAL A 34 10.37 -2.94 -0.17
CA VAL A 34 10.89 -4.19 0.38
C VAL A 34 12.36 -4.00 0.73
N ARG A 35 12.72 -4.36 1.95
CA ARG A 35 14.11 -4.40 2.40
C ARG A 35 14.43 -5.77 2.94
N ASP A 36 15.57 -6.28 2.49
CA ASP A 36 16.15 -7.49 3.07
C ASP A 36 16.75 -7.16 4.43
N LEU A 37 16.38 -7.94 5.43
CA LEU A 37 16.96 -7.93 6.76
C LEU A 37 17.56 -9.31 6.99
N ALA A 38 18.64 -9.42 7.77
CA ALA A 38 19.27 -10.71 8.02
C ALA A 38 18.25 -11.71 8.61
N GLY A 39 17.79 -12.66 7.78
CA GLY A 39 16.78 -13.66 8.14
C GLY A 39 15.32 -13.19 8.16
N ALA A 40 15.00 -12.01 7.63
CA ALA A 40 13.63 -11.48 7.57
C ALA A 40 13.44 -10.51 6.40
N THR A 41 12.19 -10.21 6.06
CA THR A 41 11.87 -9.17 5.07
C THR A 41 11.07 -8.07 5.73
N GLN A 42 11.53 -6.83 5.59
CA GLN A 42 10.74 -5.65 5.96
C GLN A 42 9.96 -5.16 4.75
N LEU A 43 8.63 -5.26 4.84
CA LEU A 43 7.70 -4.63 3.92
C LEU A 43 7.19 -3.32 4.53
N THR A 44 7.43 -2.19 3.87
CA THR A 44 6.85 -0.89 4.21
C THR A 44 5.80 -0.53 3.17
N ILE A 45 4.59 -0.22 3.62
CA ILE A 45 3.49 0.20 2.74
C ILE A 45 3.14 1.64 3.09
N THR A 46 3.27 2.53 2.12
CA THR A 46 2.89 3.93 2.26
C THR A 46 1.72 4.22 1.32
N GLN A 47 0.70 4.88 1.83
CA GLN A 47 -0.42 5.35 1.03
C GLN A 47 -0.67 6.83 1.28
N SER A 48 -0.74 7.63 0.21
CA SER A 48 -0.95 9.07 0.28
C SER A 48 -2.44 9.46 0.20
N ASN A 49 -2.72 10.76 0.42
CA ASN A 49 -4.00 11.41 0.12
C ASN A 49 -5.19 10.90 0.97
N TYR A 50 -4.91 10.56 2.23
CA TYR A 50 -5.93 10.39 3.26
C TYR A 50 -5.97 11.58 4.22
N ASN A 51 -7.18 11.98 4.61
CA ASN A 51 -7.38 12.75 5.84
C ASN A 51 -7.20 11.81 7.06
N GLU A 52 -7.09 12.38 8.26
CA GLU A 52 -6.77 11.62 9.47
C GLU A 52 -7.77 10.48 9.75
N GLU A 53 -9.06 10.72 9.54
CA GLU A 53 -10.12 9.71 9.69
C GLU A 53 -9.94 8.53 8.72
N LYS A 54 -9.76 8.81 7.42
CA LYS A 54 -9.54 7.73 6.43
C LYS A 54 -8.21 7.02 6.66
N ALA A 55 -7.19 7.72 7.17
CA ALA A 55 -5.92 7.09 7.54
C ALA A 55 -6.14 6.05 8.65
N GLN A 56 -6.87 6.41 9.72
CA GLN A 56 -7.23 5.48 10.79
C GLN A 56 -8.01 4.26 10.29
N HIS A 57 -9.02 4.47 9.42
CA HIS A 57 -9.76 3.36 8.82
C HIS A 57 -8.87 2.48 7.93
N SER A 58 -7.90 3.07 7.23
CA SER A 58 -7.01 2.33 6.32
C SER A 58 -6.01 1.46 7.08
N VAL A 59 -5.62 1.81 8.31
CA VAL A 59 -4.70 1.00 9.12
C VAL A 59 -5.25 -0.42 9.32
N GLY A 60 -6.52 -0.55 9.73
CA GLY A 60 -7.13 -1.87 9.94
C GLY A 60 -7.22 -2.71 8.66
N ASN A 61 -7.50 -2.07 7.52
CA ASN A 61 -7.50 -2.74 6.22
C ASN A 61 -6.10 -3.24 5.83
N TRP A 62 -5.07 -2.42 6.03
CA TRP A 62 -3.69 -2.80 5.73
C TRP A 62 -3.19 -3.91 6.65
N GLU A 63 -3.61 -3.93 7.92
CA GLU A 63 -3.29 -5.03 8.83
C GLU A 63 -3.84 -6.36 8.34
N ILE A 64 -5.10 -6.40 7.87
CA ILE A 64 -5.70 -7.61 7.29
C ILE A 64 -4.92 -8.07 6.05
N VAL A 65 -4.58 -7.14 5.15
CA VAL A 65 -3.82 -7.44 3.92
C VAL A 65 -2.43 -7.99 4.24
N VAL A 66 -1.68 -7.36 5.14
CA VAL A 66 -0.33 -7.79 5.51
C VAL A 66 -0.36 -9.15 6.22
N ASN A 67 -1.33 -9.37 7.12
CA ASN A 67 -1.48 -10.67 7.79
C ASN A 67 -1.83 -11.79 6.80
N GLY A 68 -2.72 -11.53 5.84
CA GLY A 68 -3.03 -12.48 4.78
C GLY A 68 -1.80 -12.79 3.91
N LEU A 69 -0.99 -11.78 3.58
CA LEU A 69 0.24 -11.97 2.83
C LEU A 69 1.23 -12.87 3.60
N LYS A 70 1.46 -12.60 4.89
CA LYS A 70 2.33 -13.43 5.73
C LYS A 70 1.91 -14.88 5.75
N GLN A 71 0.61 -15.17 5.92
CA GLN A 71 0.08 -16.53 5.89
C GLN A 71 0.35 -17.27 4.57
N LEU A 72 0.48 -16.55 3.46
CA LEU A 72 0.74 -17.14 2.15
C LEU A 72 2.23 -17.38 1.88
N VAL A 73 3.13 -16.54 2.43
CA VAL A 73 4.55 -16.52 2.07
C VAL A 73 5.48 -17.04 3.16
N GLU A 74 5.07 -17.02 4.42
CA GLU A 74 5.83 -17.49 5.58
C GLU A 74 5.40 -18.92 5.94
N VAL A 75 5.84 -19.91 5.14
CA VAL A 75 5.56 -21.34 5.33
C VAL A 75 6.60 -22.04 6.21
#